data_AF-A0A816A5B9-F1
#
_entry.id   AF-A0A816A5B9-F1
#
_cell.length_a   1.000
_cell.length_b   1.000
_cell.length_c   1.000
_cell.angle_alpha   90.00
_cell.angle_beta   90.00
_cell.angle_gamma   90.00
#
_symmetry.space_group_name_H-M   'P 1'
#
loop_
_entity.id
_entity.type
_entity.pdbx_description
1 polymer ?
#
loop_
_entity_poly.entity_id
_entity_poly.type
_entity_poly.pdbx_seq_one_letter_code
_entity_poly.pdbx_strand_id
1 'polypeptide(L)'
;MKQIQWWFIGGEELFSSTIQQLLPFIHDECHLLNTYGPAEITETATCYEICREKLSQMISIPIGRPLYGYDIYVVDEYRQEVIPNQQGEIVIGGVGVFDGYYEREDLSEQVLIDMNGEKCYMTGDFGRIDGETGELIFMGRKDYQIKLRGQRIELGQIEHNIMKFSSLISGCIVMKHTYHEQEHIVAYVETTSTSVTDVELREKCLSTLSSYMIPSMFIILEKFPLSLNGKINRKALPTPDFISFQKLINEDIESMKFGTAPDIVSCLQQASISEHARLLTKAITSISNPHYQSWFSLHADHGEASFAQSRIFLDEKIRFQSSNKKTTAIYN
;
A
#
# COMPACT_ATOMS: atom_id res chain seq x y z
N MET A 1 20.99 17.82 21.59
CA MET A 1 19.81 17.07 21.11
C MET A 1 20.29 15.69 20.71
N LYS A 2 19.52 14.62 20.97
CA LYS A 2 19.86 13.30 20.42
C LYS A 2 19.60 13.35 18.91
N GLN A 3 20.64 13.13 18.12
CA GLN A 3 20.54 13.06 16.67
C GLN A 3 20.22 11.63 16.25
N ILE A 4 19.42 11.47 15.20
CA ILE A 4 19.18 10.18 14.58
C ILE A 4 20.49 9.75 13.91
N GLN A 5 21.00 8.59 14.29
CA GLN A 5 22.25 8.04 13.76
C GLN A 5 22.03 7.11 12.57
N TRP A 6 20.89 6.42 12.55
CA TRP A 6 20.54 5.41 11.54
C TRP A 6 19.08 5.59 11.14
N TRP A 7 18.82 5.62 9.84
CA TRP A 7 17.48 5.64 9.28
C TRP A 7 17.36 4.57 8.20
N PHE A 8 16.55 3.55 8.49
CA PHE A 8 16.18 2.50 7.57
C PHE A 8 14.91 2.90 6.81
N ILE A 9 14.95 2.82 5.49
CA ILE A 9 13.87 3.17 4.58
C ILE A 9 13.69 1.97 3.66
N GLY A 10 12.47 1.51 3.49
CA GLY A 10 12.21 0.34 2.66
C GLY A 10 10.73 0.18 2.38
N GLY A 11 10.38 -0.92 1.73
CA GLY A 11 8.99 -1.24 1.41
C GLY A 11 8.46 -0.59 0.13
N GLU A 12 9.13 0.39 -0.46
CA GLU A 12 8.82 0.97 -1.79
C GLU A 12 10.09 1.21 -2.60
N GLU A 13 9.94 1.42 -3.91
CA GLU A 13 11.05 1.90 -4.72
C GLU A 13 11.44 3.31 -4.26
N LEU A 14 12.72 3.48 -3.92
CA LEU A 14 13.23 4.73 -3.39
C LEU A 14 13.92 5.51 -4.50
N PHE A 15 13.46 6.74 -4.76
CA PHE A 15 14.06 7.60 -5.77
C PHE A 15 15.09 8.55 -5.17
N SER A 16 16.12 8.89 -5.94
CA SER A 16 17.14 9.85 -5.51
C SER A 16 16.56 11.24 -5.23
N SER A 17 15.55 11.65 -6.01
CA SER A 17 14.82 12.90 -5.80
C SER A 17 14.15 12.96 -4.43
N THR A 18 13.54 11.86 -3.98
CA THR A 18 12.92 11.76 -2.64
C THR A 18 13.97 11.98 -1.55
N ILE A 19 15.12 11.32 -1.66
CA ILE A 19 16.19 11.51 -0.67
C ILE A 19 16.75 12.93 -0.70
N GLN A 20 16.99 13.51 -1.88
CA GLN A 20 17.46 14.89 -2.03
C GLN A 20 16.53 15.91 -1.34
N GLN A 21 15.21 15.71 -1.40
CA GLN A 21 14.24 16.55 -0.71
C GLN A 21 14.30 16.40 0.83
N LEU A 22 14.69 15.23 1.33
CA LEU A 22 14.79 14.94 2.76
C LEU A 22 16.13 15.38 3.37
N LEU A 23 17.21 15.39 2.60
CA LEU A 23 18.56 15.71 3.08
C LEU A 23 18.66 16.99 3.93
N PRO A 24 17.99 18.12 3.61
CA PRO A 24 18.06 19.33 4.43
C PRO A 24 17.59 19.16 5.89
N PHE A 25 16.80 18.11 6.16
CA PHE A 25 16.25 17.82 7.49
C PHE A 25 17.01 16.70 8.21
N ILE A 26 18.01 16.09 7.56
CA ILE A 26 18.74 14.93 8.05
C ILE A 26 20.18 15.33 8.34
N HIS A 27 20.64 15.07 9.57
CA HIS A 27 22.02 15.31 9.96
C HIS A 27 23.01 14.58 9.03
N ASP A 28 24.13 15.21 8.72
CA ASP A 28 25.12 14.67 7.76
C ASP A 28 25.72 13.34 8.21
N GLU A 29 25.87 13.14 9.53
CA GLU A 29 26.37 11.89 10.12
C GLU A 29 25.30 10.78 10.22
N CYS A 30 24.05 11.03 9.82
CA CYS A 30 23.02 9.99 9.82
C CYS A 30 23.24 9.03 8.64
N HIS A 31 23.39 7.75 8.96
CA HIS A 31 23.43 6.66 7.99
C HIS A 31 22.03 6.39 7.46
N LEU A 32 21.85 6.55 6.16
CA LEU A 32 20.60 6.28 5.46
C LEU A 32 20.71 4.95 4.75
N LEU A 33 19.82 4.02 5.05
CA LEU A 33 19.86 2.66 4.51
C LEU A 33 18.57 2.37 3.76
N ASN A 34 18.69 1.99 2.49
CA ASN A 34 17.60 1.45 1.72
C ASN A 34 17.56 -0.07 1.95
N THR A 35 16.47 -0.58 2.51
CA THR A 35 16.29 -2.00 2.82
C THR A 35 15.24 -2.62 1.92
N TYR A 36 15.47 -3.89 1.57
CA TYR A 36 14.54 -4.66 0.76
C TYR A 36 14.37 -6.06 1.31
N GLY A 37 13.12 -6.47 1.35
CA GLY A 37 12.71 -7.80 1.71
C GLY A 37 11.20 -7.95 1.69
N PRO A 38 10.67 -9.03 1.07
CA PRO A 38 9.28 -9.41 1.26
C PRO A 38 9.04 -10.04 2.64
N ALA A 39 7.77 -10.18 3.03
CA ALA A 39 7.42 -10.79 4.33
C ALA A 39 7.87 -12.25 4.40
N GLU A 40 7.86 -12.96 3.27
CA GLU A 40 8.24 -14.36 3.11
C GLU A 40 9.73 -14.64 3.37
N ILE A 41 10.56 -13.59 3.57
CA ILE A 41 11.98 -13.75 3.89
C ILE A 41 12.36 -13.19 5.26
N THR A 42 11.40 -12.86 6.13
CA THR A 42 11.68 -12.24 7.44
C THR A 42 12.23 -10.81 7.32
N GLU A 43 11.38 -9.95 6.75
CA GLU A 43 11.52 -8.49 6.72
C GLU A 43 12.57 -7.92 5.77
N THR A 44 13.88 -8.13 6.01
CA THR A 44 14.95 -7.57 5.17
C THR A 44 15.95 -8.66 4.79
N ALA A 45 16.19 -8.77 3.47
CA ALA A 45 17.21 -9.65 2.89
C ALA A 45 18.39 -8.85 2.33
N THR A 46 18.19 -7.62 1.86
CA THR A 46 19.25 -6.79 1.29
C THR A 46 19.25 -5.37 1.84
N CYS A 47 20.42 -4.74 1.80
CA CYS A 47 20.59 -3.38 2.29
C CYS A 47 21.60 -2.60 1.44
N TYR A 48 21.27 -1.35 1.14
CA TYR A 48 22.15 -0.37 0.49
C TYR A 48 22.34 0.85 1.37
N GLU A 49 23.58 1.20 1.69
CA GLU A 49 23.87 2.47 2.36
C GLU A 49 23.91 3.61 1.32
N ILE A 50 23.05 4.61 1.51
CA ILE A 50 22.85 5.68 0.54
C ILE A 50 24.03 6.64 0.56
N CYS A 51 24.86 6.58 -0.48
CA CYS A 51 25.94 7.53 -0.73
C CYS A 51 25.38 8.87 -1.25
N ARG A 52 25.41 9.89 -0.38
CA ARG A 52 24.86 11.23 -0.65
C ARG A 52 25.50 11.89 -1.89
N GLU A 53 26.80 11.67 -2.09
CA GLU A 53 27.59 12.23 -3.18
C GLU A 53 27.21 11.66 -4.55
N LYS A 54 26.64 10.45 -4.57
CA LYS A 54 26.24 9.75 -5.81
C LYS A 54 24.77 9.92 -6.14
N LEU A 55 23.97 10.58 -5.30
CA LEU A 55 22.52 10.72 -5.51
C LEU A 55 22.16 11.35 -6.86
N SER A 56 22.95 12.31 -7.34
CA SER A 56 22.73 12.96 -8.64
C SER A 56 23.02 12.06 -9.85
N GLN A 57 23.66 10.91 -9.64
CA GLN A 57 24.08 9.97 -10.68
C GLN A 57 23.10 8.80 -10.83
N MET A 58 22.08 8.72 -9.98
CA MET A 58 21.11 7.63 -9.96
C MET A 58 19.68 8.17 -9.99
N ILE A 59 18.77 7.46 -10.66
CA ILE A 59 17.34 7.79 -10.66
C ILE A 59 16.65 7.05 -9.50
N SER A 60 16.88 5.74 -9.42
CA SER A 60 16.41 4.86 -8.37
C SER A 60 17.59 4.43 -7.49
N ILE A 61 17.35 4.34 -6.18
CA ILE A 61 18.34 3.90 -5.20
C ILE A 61 18.41 2.36 -5.24
N PRO A 62 19.61 1.76 -5.37
CA PRO A 62 19.75 0.30 -5.30
C PRO A 62 19.15 -0.27 -4.01
N ILE A 63 18.68 -1.51 -4.09
CA ILE A 63 18.22 -2.28 -2.92
C ILE A 63 19.37 -3.05 -2.25
N GLY A 64 20.56 -3.03 -2.86
CA GLY A 64 21.83 -3.25 -2.18
C GLY A 64 22.35 -4.68 -2.27
N ARG A 65 23.06 -5.11 -1.23
CA ARG A 65 23.68 -6.45 -1.16
C ARG A 65 22.99 -7.34 -0.12
N PRO A 66 23.10 -8.67 -0.26
CA PRO A 66 22.57 -9.60 0.72
C PRO A 66 23.11 -9.30 2.12
N LEU A 67 22.23 -9.37 3.12
CA LEU A 67 22.62 -9.46 4.53
C LEU A 67 23.22 -10.84 4.81
N TYR A 68 23.95 -10.95 5.93
CA TYR A 68 24.57 -12.22 6.31
C TYR A 68 23.53 -13.33 6.46
N GLY A 69 23.77 -14.46 5.81
CA GLY A 69 22.88 -15.62 5.81
C GLY A 69 21.74 -15.56 4.80
N TYR A 70 21.70 -14.53 3.94
CA TYR A 70 20.83 -14.51 2.76
C TYR A 70 21.65 -14.65 1.48
N ASP A 71 21.04 -15.32 0.52
CA ASP A 71 21.55 -15.47 -0.83
C ASP A 71 20.57 -14.84 -1.81
N ILE A 72 21.10 -14.10 -2.79
CA ILE A 72 20.30 -13.40 -3.79
C ILE A 72 20.70 -13.89 -5.16
N TYR A 73 19.72 -14.35 -5.91
CA TYR A 73 19.87 -14.72 -7.30
C TYR A 73 18.97 -13.85 -8.17
N VAL A 74 19.40 -13.64 -9.41
CA VAL A 74 18.56 -13.05 -10.46
C VAL A 74 18.48 -14.09 -11.58
N VAL A 75 17.27 -14.53 -11.91
CA VAL A 75 17.07 -15.68 -12.80
C VAL A 75 16.20 -15.37 -14.01
N ASP A 76 16.41 -16.11 -15.09
CA ASP A 76 15.57 -16.07 -16.29
C ASP A 76 14.28 -16.93 -16.15
N GLU A 77 13.48 -17.03 -17.21
CA GLU A 77 12.26 -17.84 -17.20
C GLU A 77 12.49 -19.35 -17.00
N TYR A 78 13.72 -19.82 -17.21
CA TYR A 78 14.15 -21.21 -17.01
C TYR A 78 14.81 -21.42 -15.64
N ARG A 79 14.74 -20.42 -14.75
CA ARG A 79 15.35 -20.42 -13.41
C ARG A 79 16.87 -20.61 -13.46
N GLN A 80 17.50 -20.13 -14.52
CA GLN A 80 18.96 -20.07 -14.61
C GLN A 80 19.43 -18.69 -14.20
N GLU A 81 20.52 -18.62 -13.44
CA GLU A 81 21.13 -17.34 -13.07
C GLU A 81 21.54 -16.55 -14.31
N VAL A 82 21.12 -15.29 -14.37
CA VAL A 82 21.51 -14.38 -15.45
C VAL A 82 22.87 -13.76 -15.18
N ILE A 83 23.54 -13.30 -16.23
CA ILE A 83 24.81 -12.57 -16.08
C ILE A 83 24.58 -11.15 -15.50
N PRO A 84 25.59 -10.53 -14.88
CA PRO A 84 25.46 -9.16 -14.39
C PRO A 84 24.96 -8.19 -15.46
N ASN A 85 24.19 -7.20 -15.03
CA ASN A 85 23.44 -6.21 -15.83
C ASN A 85 22.25 -6.74 -16.64
N GLN A 86 22.01 -8.04 -16.67
CA GLN A 86 20.80 -8.60 -17.26
C GLN A 86 19.65 -8.57 -16.25
N GLN A 87 18.46 -8.20 -16.73
CA GLN A 87 17.24 -8.25 -15.93
C GLN A 87 16.77 -9.70 -15.79
N GLY A 88 16.32 -10.07 -14.59
CA GLY A 88 15.65 -11.33 -14.28
C GLY A 88 14.79 -11.22 -13.03
N GLU A 89 14.12 -12.30 -12.65
CA GLU A 89 13.33 -12.38 -11.43
C GLU A 89 14.25 -12.54 -10.21
N ILE A 90 14.00 -11.77 -9.16
CA ILE A 90 14.77 -11.83 -7.91
C ILE A 90 14.31 -13.07 -7.13
N VAL A 91 15.27 -13.90 -6.74
CA VAL A 91 15.07 -15.09 -5.92
C VAL A 91 15.93 -14.97 -4.67
N ILE A 92 15.34 -15.28 -3.51
CA ILE A 92 16.00 -15.11 -2.22
C ILE A 92 16.11 -16.46 -1.53
N GLY A 93 17.34 -16.88 -1.24
CA GLY A 93 17.67 -18.01 -0.40
C GLY A 93 18.09 -17.60 1.00
N GLY A 94 18.37 -18.59 1.84
CA GLY A 94 19.00 -18.40 3.14
C GLY A 94 18.06 -18.41 4.34
N VAL A 95 18.57 -17.95 5.48
CA VAL A 95 18.03 -18.23 6.82
C VAL A 95 16.65 -17.66 7.10
N GLY A 96 16.24 -16.62 6.37
CA GLY A 96 14.97 -15.93 6.59
C GLY A 96 13.80 -16.47 5.76
N VAL A 97 14.04 -17.39 4.82
CA VAL A 97 12.99 -17.95 3.95
C VAL A 97 11.97 -18.72 4.79
N PHE A 98 10.71 -18.29 4.71
CA PHE A 98 9.59 -18.88 5.45
C PHE A 98 9.37 -20.37 5.12
N ASP A 99 8.57 -21.05 5.94
CA ASP A 99 8.19 -22.45 5.72
C ASP A 99 6.98 -22.62 4.79
N GLY A 100 6.35 -21.52 4.39
CA GLY A 100 5.18 -21.49 3.52
C GLY A 100 4.03 -20.69 4.10
N TYR A 101 2.95 -20.60 3.34
CA TYR A 101 1.71 -19.95 3.72
C TYR A 101 0.86 -20.89 4.59
N TYR A 102 0.34 -20.36 5.70
CA TYR A 102 -0.52 -21.10 6.63
C TYR A 102 -1.74 -21.69 5.92
N GLU A 103 -1.92 -23.01 6.01
CA GLU A 103 -3.01 -23.79 5.38
C GLU A 103 -3.14 -23.60 3.85
N ARG A 104 -2.06 -23.17 3.17
CA ARG A 104 -2.02 -22.91 1.72
C ARG A 104 -0.77 -23.49 1.10
N GLU A 105 -0.61 -24.81 1.20
CA GLU A 105 0.48 -25.56 0.57
C GLU A 105 0.48 -25.36 -0.96
N ASP A 106 -0.71 -25.26 -1.57
CA ASP A 106 -0.91 -24.98 -2.99
C ASP A 106 -0.21 -23.68 -3.45
N LEU A 107 -0.20 -22.64 -2.61
CA LEU A 107 0.49 -21.39 -2.90
C LEU A 107 1.98 -21.47 -2.55
N SER A 108 2.31 -22.23 -1.50
CA SER A 108 3.69 -22.38 -1.02
C SER A 108 4.56 -23.08 -2.06
N GLU A 109 4.06 -24.17 -2.66
CA GLU A 109 4.74 -24.92 -3.73
C GLU A 109 4.95 -24.11 -5.02
N GLN A 110 4.15 -23.06 -5.25
CA GLN A 110 4.29 -22.20 -6.43
C GLN A 110 5.47 -21.23 -6.32
N VAL A 111 5.82 -20.82 -5.09
CA VAL A 111 6.79 -19.76 -4.83
C VAL A 111 8.07 -20.25 -4.15
N LEU A 112 8.01 -21.38 -3.43
CA LEU A 112 9.18 -22.04 -2.85
C LEU A 112 9.80 -22.97 -3.87
N ILE A 113 11.09 -22.80 -4.11
CA ILE A 113 11.86 -23.62 -5.05
C ILE A 113 13.12 -24.15 -4.39
N ASP A 114 13.67 -25.23 -4.94
CA ASP A 114 15.05 -25.65 -4.66
C ASP A 114 15.96 -24.99 -5.70
N MET A 115 16.98 -24.28 -5.22
CA MET A 115 18.03 -23.74 -6.06
C MET A 115 19.37 -24.14 -5.44
N ASN A 116 20.15 -24.93 -6.18
CA ASN A 116 21.44 -25.45 -5.73
C ASN A 116 21.38 -26.24 -4.40
N GLY A 117 20.26 -26.92 -4.11
CA GLY A 117 20.07 -27.68 -2.87
C GLY A 117 19.63 -26.85 -1.67
N GLU A 118 19.27 -25.58 -1.89
CA GLU A 118 18.76 -24.68 -0.87
C GLU A 118 17.33 -24.24 -1.17
N LYS A 119 16.52 -24.09 -0.11
CA LYS A 119 15.15 -23.57 -0.22
C LYS A 119 15.20 -22.07 -0.49
N CYS A 120 14.63 -21.65 -1.61
CA CYS A 120 14.55 -20.25 -2.01
C CYS A 120 13.10 -19.82 -2.27
N TYR A 121 12.87 -18.52 -2.16
CA TYR A 121 11.59 -17.87 -2.43
C TYR A 121 11.65 -17.04 -3.73
N MET A 122 10.73 -17.32 -4.65
CA MET A 122 10.47 -16.55 -5.86
C MET A 122 9.67 -15.29 -5.50
N THR A 123 10.28 -14.11 -5.61
CA THR A 123 9.69 -12.87 -5.08
C THR A 123 8.56 -12.29 -5.95
N GLY A 124 8.56 -12.62 -7.25
CA GLY A 124 7.78 -11.92 -8.27
C GLY A 124 8.29 -10.51 -8.59
N ASP A 125 9.41 -10.07 -8.00
CA ASP A 125 10.07 -8.80 -8.30
C ASP A 125 11.11 -9.02 -9.41
N PHE A 126 11.21 -8.07 -10.35
CA PHE A 126 12.29 -8.02 -11.33
C PHE A 126 13.44 -7.16 -10.81
N GLY A 127 14.66 -7.56 -11.13
CA GLY A 127 15.86 -6.78 -10.84
C GLY A 127 17.04 -7.19 -11.69
N ARG A 128 18.18 -6.54 -11.43
CA ARG A 128 19.47 -6.92 -11.99
C ARG A 128 20.58 -6.69 -10.95
N ILE A 129 21.62 -7.50 -11.01
CA ILE A 129 22.87 -7.23 -10.29
C ILE A 129 23.71 -6.32 -11.17
N ASP A 130 24.14 -5.18 -10.63
CA ASP A 130 25.02 -4.27 -11.34
C ASP A 130 26.43 -4.87 -11.47
N GLY A 131 26.95 -4.95 -12.70
CA GLY A 131 28.20 -5.66 -12.97
C GLY A 131 29.47 -4.95 -12.46
N GLU A 132 29.41 -3.64 -12.22
CA GLU A 132 30.55 -2.88 -11.71
C GLU A 132 30.54 -2.84 -10.18
N THR A 133 29.37 -2.57 -9.60
CA THR A 133 29.23 -2.35 -8.16
C THR A 133 28.80 -3.60 -7.40
N GLY A 134 28.16 -4.57 -8.04
CA GLY A 134 27.57 -5.75 -7.40
C GLY A 134 26.30 -5.43 -6.61
N GLU A 135 25.75 -4.22 -6.73
CA GLU A 135 24.50 -3.85 -6.07
C GLU A 135 23.29 -4.42 -6.81
N LEU A 136 22.29 -4.89 -6.07
CA LEU A 136 21.01 -5.29 -6.63
C LEU A 136 20.15 -4.04 -6.90
N ILE A 137 19.62 -3.96 -8.12
CA ILE A 137 18.75 -2.88 -8.57
C ILE A 137 17.36 -3.44 -8.85
N PHE A 138 16.35 -2.86 -8.20
CA PHE A 138 14.95 -3.19 -8.41
C PHE A 138 14.45 -2.61 -9.75
N MET A 139 13.61 -3.37 -10.46
CA MET A 139 13.11 -3.02 -11.79
C MET A 139 11.59 -3.24 -11.95
N GLY A 140 10.87 -3.45 -10.84
CA GLY A 140 9.41 -3.58 -10.83
C GLY A 140 8.93 -4.97 -10.44
N ARG A 141 7.64 -5.24 -10.67
CA ARG A 141 6.99 -6.54 -10.39
C ARG A 141 6.51 -7.23 -11.64
N LYS A 142 6.49 -8.56 -11.59
CA LYS A 142 5.96 -9.45 -12.63
C LYS A 142 4.44 -9.50 -12.64
N ASP A 143 3.83 -9.40 -11.48
CA ASP A 143 2.39 -9.46 -11.26
C ASP A 143 1.75 -8.07 -11.14
N TYR A 144 0.44 -8.03 -10.85
CA TYR A 144 -0.30 -6.79 -10.61
C TYR A 144 -0.23 -6.33 -9.15
N GLN A 145 0.70 -6.86 -8.35
CA GLN A 145 0.87 -6.37 -6.99
C GLN A 145 1.50 -5.00 -7.06
N ILE A 146 0.99 -4.13 -6.20
CA ILE A 146 1.52 -2.78 -6.07
C ILE A 146 1.97 -2.57 -4.63
N LYS A 147 2.95 -1.69 -4.50
CA LYS A 147 3.21 -1.00 -3.25
C LYS A 147 2.51 0.36 -3.33
N LEU A 148 1.71 0.65 -2.31
CA LEU A 148 1.01 1.92 -2.15
C LEU A 148 1.22 2.40 -0.72
N ARG A 149 2.04 3.45 -0.56
CA ARG A 149 2.36 4.05 0.75
C ARG A 149 2.96 3.03 1.73
N GLY A 150 3.84 2.18 1.21
CA GLY A 150 4.52 1.13 1.96
C GLY A 150 3.68 -0.12 2.23
N GLN A 151 2.43 -0.16 1.77
CA GLN A 151 1.57 -1.34 1.89
C GLN A 151 1.63 -2.19 0.62
N ARG A 152 1.86 -3.49 0.76
CA ARG A 152 1.72 -4.45 -0.35
C ARG A 152 0.25 -4.73 -0.57
N ILE A 153 -0.21 -4.50 -1.80
CA ILE A 153 -1.62 -4.65 -2.17
C ILE A 153 -1.71 -5.59 -3.38
N GLU A 154 -2.44 -6.69 -3.17
CA GLU A 154 -2.90 -7.60 -4.21
C GLU A 154 -4.11 -6.98 -4.92
N LEU A 155 -3.91 -6.35 -6.08
CA LEU A 155 -5.05 -5.74 -6.82
C LEU A 155 -6.14 -6.77 -7.15
N GLY A 156 -5.75 -8.01 -7.43
CA GLY A 156 -6.67 -9.13 -7.64
C GLY A 156 -7.55 -9.48 -6.43
N GLN A 157 -7.08 -9.22 -5.20
CA GLN A 157 -7.90 -9.41 -4.00
C GLN A 157 -9.07 -8.41 -3.96
N ILE A 158 -8.82 -7.18 -4.39
CA ILE A 158 -9.84 -6.13 -4.48
C ILE A 158 -10.82 -6.49 -5.60
N GLU A 159 -10.33 -6.88 -6.78
CA GLU A 159 -11.13 -7.34 -7.91
C GLU A 159 -12.07 -8.49 -7.49
N HIS A 160 -11.54 -9.52 -6.82
CA HIS A 160 -12.30 -10.68 -6.38
C HIS A 160 -13.37 -10.34 -5.34
N ASN A 161 -13.08 -9.43 -4.39
CA ASN A 161 -14.07 -8.97 -3.43
C ASN A 161 -15.21 -8.23 -4.12
N ILE A 162 -14.88 -7.30 -5.04
CA ILE A 162 -15.89 -6.56 -5.82
C ILE A 162 -16.79 -7.52 -6.61
N MET A 163 -16.20 -8.48 -7.31
CA MET A 163 -16.93 -9.48 -8.10
C MET A 163 -17.87 -10.35 -7.25
N LYS A 164 -17.56 -10.57 -5.98
CA LYS A 164 -18.42 -11.37 -5.08
C LYS A 164 -19.65 -10.63 -4.56
N PHE A 165 -19.68 -9.29 -4.62
CA PHE A 165 -20.76 -8.53 -4.00
C PHE A 165 -22.08 -8.61 -4.75
N SER A 166 -22.04 -8.79 -6.07
CA SER A 166 -23.24 -8.85 -6.88
C SER A 166 -23.02 -9.71 -8.12
N SER A 167 -23.97 -10.61 -8.39
CA SER A 167 -24.01 -11.37 -9.65
C SER A 167 -24.27 -10.52 -10.88
N LEU A 168 -24.57 -9.22 -10.70
CA LEU A 168 -24.78 -8.24 -11.78
C LEU A 168 -23.47 -7.64 -12.30
N ILE A 169 -22.34 -7.91 -11.63
CA ILE A 169 -21.02 -7.46 -12.06
C ILE A 169 -20.41 -8.56 -12.92
N SER A 170 -20.14 -8.22 -14.18
CA SER A 170 -19.59 -9.16 -15.18
C SER A 170 -18.05 -9.18 -15.16
N GLY A 171 -17.43 -8.11 -14.67
CA GLY A 171 -15.98 -8.01 -14.57
C GLY A 171 -15.51 -6.86 -13.69
N CYS A 172 -14.32 -7.01 -13.11
CA CYS A 172 -13.65 -5.96 -12.35
C CYS A 172 -12.16 -5.93 -12.69
N ILE A 173 -11.62 -4.74 -12.92
CA ILE A 173 -10.19 -4.50 -13.08
C ILE A 173 -9.79 -3.38 -12.14
N VAL A 174 -8.76 -3.61 -11.33
CA VAL A 174 -8.22 -2.60 -10.43
C VAL A 174 -6.84 -2.20 -10.91
N MET A 175 -6.57 -0.89 -10.97
CA MET A 175 -5.29 -0.36 -11.43
C MET A 175 -4.79 0.78 -10.54
N LYS A 176 -3.46 0.93 -10.48
CA LYS A 176 -2.83 2.11 -9.91
C LYS A 176 -2.75 3.23 -10.95
N HIS A 177 -3.13 4.43 -10.54
CA HIS A 177 -2.98 5.67 -11.29
C HIS A 177 -2.21 6.69 -10.47
N THR A 178 -1.45 7.55 -11.15
CA THR A 178 -0.74 8.67 -10.52
C THR A 178 -1.37 9.98 -10.98
N TYR A 179 -1.76 10.83 -10.04
CA TYR A 179 -2.29 12.17 -10.30
C TYR A 179 -1.67 13.15 -9.31
N HIS A 180 -1.08 14.25 -9.80
CA HIS A 180 -0.29 15.20 -8.97
C HIS A 180 0.68 14.52 -8.00
N GLU A 181 1.49 13.58 -8.52
CA GLU A 181 2.49 12.81 -7.74
C GLU A 181 1.89 11.92 -6.64
N GLN A 182 0.56 11.80 -6.58
CA GLN A 182 -0.13 10.94 -5.64
C GLN A 182 -0.64 9.68 -6.33
N GLU A 183 -0.43 8.57 -5.66
CA GLU A 183 -0.87 7.27 -6.12
C GLU A 183 -2.29 6.96 -5.63
N HIS A 184 -3.12 6.49 -6.56
CA HIS A 184 -4.51 6.14 -6.39
C HIS A 184 -4.78 4.75 -6.94
N ILE A 185 -5.63 4.00 -6.25
CA ILE A 185 -6.22 2.78 -6.80
C ILE A 185 -7.57 3.12 -7.41
N VAL A 186 -7.82 2.72 -8.65
CA VAL A 186 -9.10 2.91 -9.34
C VAL A 186 -9.65 1.55 -9.75
N ALA A 187 -10.93 1.31 -9.45
CA ALA A 187 -11.64 0.11 -9.85
C ALA A 187 -12.55 0.40 -11.06
N TYR A 188 -12.35 -0.36 -12.12
CA TYR A 188 -13.21 -0.38 -13.30
C TYR A 188 -14.16 -1.57 -13.18
N VAL A 189 -15.46 -1.32 -13.25
CA VAL A 189 -16.49 -2.32 -12.99
C VAL A 189 -17.38 -2.45 -14.22
N GLU A 190 -17.43 -3.64 -14.81
CA GLU A 190 -18.28 -3.96 -15.95
C GLU A 190 -19.63 -4.45 -15.47
N THR A 191 -20.69 -3.70 -15.77
CA THR A 191 -22.07 -4.09 -15.46
C THR A 191 -23.06 -3.34 -16.37
N THR A 192 -24.15 -4.01 -16.73
CA THR A 192 -25.28 -3.40 -17.46
C THR A 192 -26.40 -2.96 -16.52
N SER A 193 -26.25 -3.17 -15.20
CA SER A 193 -27.26 -2.79 -14.22
C SER A 193 -27.02 -1.37 -13.73
N THR A 194 -28.05 -0.54 -13.76
CA THR A 194 -28.04 0.80 -13.15
C THR A 194 -28.18 0.78 -11.62
N SER A 195 -28.43 -0.40 -11.04
CA SER A 195 -28.56 -0.55 -9.58
C SER A 195 -27.21 -0.60 -8.87
N VAL A 196 -26.13 -0.97 -9.58
CA VAL A 196 -24.79 -1.02 -9.00
C VAL A 196 -24.24 0.41 -9.01
N THR A 197 -23.93 0.93 -7.84
CA THR A 197 -23.40 2.30 -7.67
C THR A 197 -22.01 2.27 -7.05
N ASP A 198 -21.23 3.33 -7.27
CA ASP A 198 -19.92 3.52 -6.64
C ASP A 198 -20.01 3.57 -5.10
N VAL A 199 -21.09 4.16 -4.56
CA VAL A 199 -21.39 4.20 -3.11
C VAL A 199 -21.56 2.78 -2.56
N GLU A 200 -22.42 1.96 -3.18
CA GLU A 200 -22.65 0.58 -2.76
C GLU A 200 -21.35 -0.24 -2.80
N LEU A 201 -20.59 -0.14 -3.91
CA LEU A 201 -19.32 -0.84 -4.07
C LEU A 201 -18.31 -0.45 -2.99
N ARG A 202 -18.24 0.84 -2.65
CA ARG A 202 -17.36 1.35 -1.59
C ARG A 202 -17.77 0.79 -0.23
N GLU A 203 -19.04 0.86 0.14
CA GLU A 203 -19.55 0.33 1.41
C GLU A 203 -19.25 -1.16 1.58
N LYS A 204 -19.43 -1.94 0.50
CA LYS A 204 -19.11 -3.36 0.50
C LYS A 204 -17.61 -3.64 0.66
N CYS A 205 -16.76 -2.90 -0.05
CA CYS A 205 -15.31 -2.98 0.13
C CYS A 205 -14.92 -2.67 1.59
N LEU A 206 -15.54 -1.66 2.21
CA LEU A 206 -15.25 -1.30 3.61
C LEU A 206 -15.61 -2.38 4.62
N SER A 207 -16.58 -3.23 4.31
CA SER A 207 -16.97 -4.32 5.20
C SER A 207 -16.04 -5.54 5.15
N THR A 208 -15.14 -5.62 4.16
CA THR A 208 -14.35 -6.83 3.86
C THR A 208 -12.86 -6.59 3.64
N LEU A 209 -12.46 -5.37 3.27
CA LEU A 209 -11.09 -4.97 2.97
C LEU A 209 -10.57 -3.94 3.97
N SER A 210 -9.25 -3.92 4.13
CA SER A 210 -8.57 -2.85 4.87
C SER A 210 -8.74 -1.51 4.17
N SER A 211 -8.76 -0.41 4.94
CA SER A 211 -9.03 0.94 4.44
C SER A 211 -8.08 1.42 3.34
N TYR A 212 -6.83 0.95 3.32
CA TYR A 212 -5.83 1.30 2.29
C TYR A 212 -6.01 0.54 0.97
N MET A 213 -6.82 -0.53 0.96
CA MET A 213 -7.16 -1.31 -0.25
C MET A 213 -8.40 -0.77 -0.97
N ILE A 214 -9.09 0.20 -0.39
CA ILE A 214 -10.34 0.73 -0.93
C ILE A 214 -10.02 1.62 -2.15
N PRO A 215 -10.59 1.32 -3.33
CA PRO A 215 -10.40 2.17 -4.51
C PRO A 215 -10.80 3.63 -4.22
N SER A 216 -9.97 4.58 -4.66
CA SER A 216 -10.29 6.00 -4.60
C SER A 216 -11.49 6.33 -5.49
N MET A 217 -11.62 5.66 -6.63
CA MET A 217 -12.71 5.85 -7.60
C MET A 217 -13.21 4.49 -8.11
N PHE A 218 -14.52 4.43 -8.40
CA PHE A 218 -15.16 3.34 -9.13
C PHE A 218 -15.68 3.89 -10.46
N ILE A 219 -15.22 3.33 -11.57
CA ILE A 219 -15.65 3.70 -12.91
C ILE A 219 -16.50 2.56 -13.46
N ILE A 220 -17.79 2.82 -13.63
CA ILE A 220 -18.77 1.84 -14.12
C ILE A 220 -18.82 1.90 -15.63
N LEU A 221 -18.68 0.74 -16.28
CA LEU A 221 -18.68 0.58 -17.72
C LEU A 221 -19.73 -0.45 -18.11
N GLU A 222 -20.47 -0.20 -19.19
CA GLU A 222 -21.35 -1.23 -19.76
C GLU A 222 -20.55 -2.41 -20.30
N LYS A 223 -19.35 -2.14 -20.84
CA LYS A 223 -18.45 -3.16 -21.38
C LYS A 223 -16.99 -2.72 -21.33
N PHE A 224 -16.10 -3.67 -21.06
CA PHE A 224 -14.66 -3.47 -21.14
C PHE A 224 -14.18 -3.37 -22.59
N PRO A 225 -13.20 -2.49 -22.86
CA PRO A 225 -12.55 -2.45 -24.15
C PRO A 225 -11.76 -3.74 -24.37
N LEU A 226 -11.92 -4.34 -25.55
CA LEU A 226 -11.20 -5.55 -25.94
C LEU A 226 -10.16 -5.24 -27.02
N SER A 227 -9.09 -6.02 -27.03
CA SER A 227 -8.10 -6.08 -28.12
C SER A 227 -8.65 -6.86 -29.32
N LEU A 228 -7.94 -6.82 -30.46
CA LEU A 228 -8.29 -7.61 -31.65
C LEU A 228 -8.37 -9.12 -31.38
N ASN A 229 -7.66 -9.62 -30.36
CA ASN A 229 -7.66 -11.02 -29.96
C ASN A 229 -8.73 -11.35 -28.90
N GLY A 230 -9.65 -10.44 -28.62
CA GLY A 230 -10.74 -10.65 -27.65
C GLY A 230 -10.31 -10.56 -26.17
N LYS A 231 -9.03 -10.31 -25.87
CA LYS A 231 -8.56 -10.06 -24.49
C LYS A 231 -8.85 -8.63 -24.06
N ILE A 232 -9.08 -8.40 -22.77
CA ILE A 232 -9.30 -7.04 -22.23
C ILE A 232 -8.10 -6.15 -22.50
N ASN A 233 -8.36 -4.98 -23.09
CA ASN A 233 -7.36 -3.97 -23.40
C ASN A 233 -7.30 -2.92 -22.28
N ARG A 234 -6.51 -3.21 -21.25
CA ARG A 234 -6.32 -2.31 -20.08
C ARG A 234 -5.86 -0.90 -20.47
N LYS A 235 -5.07 -0.75 -21.54
CA LYS A 235 -4.58 0.56 -22.03
C LYS A 235 -5.69 1.41 -22.65
N ALA A 236 -6.80 0.80 -23.05
CA ALA A 236 -7.95 1.48 -23.62
C ALA A 236 -9.05 1.74 -22.58
N LEU A 237 -8.83 1.39 -21.30
CA LEU A 237 -9.75 1.78 -20.23
C LEU A 237 -9.79 3.31 -20.13
N PRO A 238 -10.96 3.91 -19.83
CA PRO A 238 -11.07 5.35 -19.69
C PRO A 238 -10.11 5.90 -18.64
N THR A 239 -9.44 7.00 -18.96
CA THR A 239 -8.61 7.72 -17.99
C THR A 239 -9.50 8.28 -16.89
N PRO A 240 -9.20 8.05 -15.60
CA PRO A 240 -9.99 8.60 -14.50
C PRO A 240 -9.95 10.14 -14.52
N ASP A 241 -11.12 10.76 -14.43
CA ASP A 241 -11.24 12.23 -14.34
C ASP A 241 -11.12 12.68 -12.88
N PHE A 242 -9.87 12.78 -12.41
CA PHE A 242 -9.57 13.21 -11.05
C PHE A 242 -9.97 14.67 -10.78
N ILE A 243 -10.00 15.53 -11.81
CA ILE A 243 -10.37 16.95 -11.66
C ILE A 243 -11.87 17.06 -11.36
N SER A 244 -12.71 16.43 -12.18
CA SER A 244 -14.16 16.45 -11.96
C SER A 244 -14.52 15.76 -10.65
N PHE A 245 -13.83 14.67 -10.30
CA PHE A 245 -14.04 14.01 -9.01
C PHE A 245 -13.68 14.91 -7.83
N GLN A 246 -12.56 15.62 -7.89
CA GLN A 246 -12.17 16.58 -6.85
C GLN A 246 -13.15 17.76 -6.76
N LYS A 247 -13.69 18.22 -7.89
CA LYS A 247 -14.72 19.27 -7.92
C LYS A 247 -16.01 18.82 -7.25
N LEU A 248 -16.49 17.61 -7.57
CA LEU A 248 -17.67 17.02 -6.94
C LEU A 248 -17.50 16.88 -5.43
N ILE A 249 -16.32 16.43 -4.99
CA ILE A 249 -15.97 16.37 -3.57
C ILE A 249 -16.06 17.75 -2.90
N ASN A 250 -15.49 18.77 -3.53
CA ASN A 250 -15.53 20.13 -3.00
C ASN A 250 -16.96 20.68 -2.93
N GLU A 251 -17.79 20.41 -3.95
CA GLU A 251 -19.21 20.78 -3.96
C GLU A 251 -20.01 20.03 -2.87
N ASP A 252 -19.73 18.75 -2.63
CA ASP A 252 -20.31 17.96 -1.54
C ASP A 252 -19.90 18.52 -0.17
N ILE A 253 -18.63 18.90 0.01
CA ILE A 253 -18.14 19.54 1.25
C ILE A 253 -18.80 20.89 1.49
N GLU A 254 -18.92 21.72 0.45
CA GLU A 254 -19.57 23.03 0.54
C GLU A 254 -21.08 22.91 0.82
N SER A 255 -21.72 21.85 0.34
CA SER A 255 -23.15 21.58 0.55
C SER A 255 -23.43 20.83 1.86
N MET A 256 -22.46 20.11 2.43
CA MET A 256 -22.54 19.52 3.76
C MET A 256 -22.67 20.64 4.80
N LYS A 257 -23.89 20.84 5.30
CA LYS A 257 -24.16 21.61 6.51
C LYS A 257 -23.63 20.86 7.74
N PHE A 258 -22.30 20.77 7.88
CA PHE A 258 -21.72 20.45 9.18
C PHE A 258 -22.15 21.56 10.13
N GLY A 259 -23.09 21.25 11.02
CA GLY A 259 -23.28 22.05 12.22
C GLY A 259 -21.93 22.19 12.89
N THR A 260 -21.36 23.39 12.82
CA THR A 260 -20.34 23.90 13.75
C THR A 260 -19.03 23.09 13.89
N ALA A 261 -18.47 22.56 12.80
CA ALA A 261 -17.04 22.17 12.77
C ALA A 261 -16.28 22.76 11.56
N PRO A 262 -15.98 24.07 11.56
CA PRO A 262 -15.19 24.75 10.52
C PRO A 262 -13.85 24.06 10.22
N ASP A 263 -13.26 23.40 11.21
CA ASP A 263 -11.96 22.73 11.10
C ASP A 263 -12.01 21.46 10.23
N ILE A 264 -13.15 20.74 10.18
CA ILE A 264 -13.30 19.53 9.35
C ILE A 264 -13.45 19.92 7.88
N VAL A 265 -14.26 20.95 7.60
CA VAL A 265 -14.45 21.49 6.25
C VAL A 265 -13.13 22.06 5.70
N SER A 266 -12.39 22.80 6.52
CA SER A 266 -11.04 23.30 6.22
C SER A 266 -10.05 22.16 5.90
N CYS A 267 -10.02 21.11 6.73
CA CYS A 267 -9.15 19.95 6.50
C CYS A 267 -9.52 19.18 5.23
N LEU A 268 -10.81 19.04 4.94
CA LEU A 268 -11.29 18.39 3.71
C LEU A 268 -10.92 19.26 2.49
N GLN A 269 -11.17 20.56 2.50
CA GLN A 269 -10.79 21.45 1.38
C GLN A 269 -9.29 21.39 1.01
N GLN A 270 -8.41 21.04 1.95
CA GLN A 270 -6.98 20.88 1.74
C GLN A 270 -6.52 19.43 1.55
N ALA A 271 -7.43 18.46 1.71
CA ALA A 271 -7.12 17.03 1.63
C ALA A 271 -6.90 16.59 0.18
N SER A 272 -5.96 15.67 -0.02
CA SER A 272 -5.83 14.96 -1.29
C SER A 272 -7.10 14.17 -1.61
N ILE A 273 -7.30 13.82 -2.89
CA ILE A 273 -8.40 12.92 -3.31
C ILE A 273 -8.40 11.61 -2.50
N SER A 274 -7.20 11.10 -2.19
CA SER A 274 -7.08 9.88 -1.40
C SER A 274 -7.40 10.06 0.08
N GLU A 275 -7.07 11.23 0.64
CA GLU A 275 -7.40 11.57 2.02
C GLU A 275 -8.90 11.83 2.15
N HIS A 276 -9.54 12.39 1.13
CA HIS A 276 -10.99 12.45 1.00
C HIS A 276 -11.66 11.09 0.96
N ALA A 277 -11.19 10.17 0.10
CA ALA A 277 -11.72 8.81 0.05
C ALA A 277 -11.62 8.12 1.43
N ARG A 278 -10.54 8.39 2.17
CA ARG A 278 -10.33 7.91 3.54
C ARG A 278 -11.27 8.58 4.56
N LEU A 279 -11.53 9.87 4.44
CA LEU A 279 -12.42 10.62 5.32
C LEU A 279 -13.90 10.30 5.05
N LEU A 280 -14.30 10.14 3.78
CA LEU A 280 -15.62 9.61 3.40
C LEU A 280 -15.81 8.18 3.91
N THR A 281 -14.80 7.34 3.76
CA THR A 281 -14.75 6.00 4.36
C THR A 281 -15.02 6.06 5.88
N LYS A 282 -14.37 6.98 6.58
CA LYS A 282 -14.58 7.19 8.02
C LYS A 282 -15.96 7.78 8.34
N ALA A 283 -16.48 8.69 7.52
CA ALA A 283 -17.78 9.31 7.70
C ALA A 283 -18.90 8.27 7.53
N ILE A 284 -18.86 7.47 6.46
CA ILE A 284 -19.79 6.37 6.19
C ILE A 284 -19.77 5.38 7.37
N THR A 285 -18.60 4.88 7.77
CA THR A 285 -18.48 3.94 8.91
C THR A 285 -18.93 4.54 10.25
N SER A 286 -18.73 5.85 10.46
CA SER A 286 -19.19 6.56 11.67
C SER A 286 -20.72 6.76 11.67
N ILE A 287 -21.31 7.06 10.51
CA ILE A 287 -22.76 7.19 10.33
C ILE A 287 -23.43 5.82 10.52
N SER A 288 -22.80 4.73 10.10
CA SER A 288 -23.35 3.37 10.30
C SER A 288 -23.20 2.84 11.73
N ASN A 289 -22.40 3.48 12.59
CA ASN A 289 -22.12 3.02 13.95
C ASN A 289 -22.90 3.84 15.01
N PRO A 290 -23.85 3.23 15.74
CA PRO A 290 -24.68 3.93 16.72
C PRO A 290 -23.88 4.66 17.82
N HIS A 291 -22.71 4.15 18.17
CA HIS A 291 -21.83 4.75 19.18
C HIS A 291 -21.16 6.05 18.69
N TYR A 292 -20.85 6.15 17.39
CA TYR A 292 -20.24 7.35 16.81
C TYR A 292 -21.29 8.39 16.41
N GLN A 293 -22.51 7.97 16.05
CA GLN A 293 -23.64 8.89 15.87
C GLN A 293 -23.90 9.72 17.15
N SER A 294 -23.88 9.09 18.33
CA SER A 294 -24.05 9.84 19.59
C SER A 294 -22.85 10.71 19.92
N TRP A 295 -21.64 10.29 19.55
CA TRP A 295 -20.42 11.07 19.81
C TRP A 295 -20.37 12.35 18.97
N PHE A 296 -20.68 12.25 17.67
CA PHE A 296 -20.80 13.41 16.79
C PHE A 296 -21.93 14.36 17.22
N SER A 297 -23.07 13.84 17.69
CA SER A 297 -24.16 14.71 18.18
C SER A 297 -23.83 15.41 19.51
N LEU A 298 -23.00 14.79 20.36
CA LEU A 298 -22.60 15.35 21.66
C LEU A 298 -21.46 16.39 21.55
N HIS A 299 -20.63 16.33 20.51
CA HIS A 299 -19.42 17.16 20.40
C HIS A 299 -19.49 18.20 19.27
N ALA A 300 -20.57 18.24 18.48
CA ALA A 300 -20.81 19.30 17.49
C ALA A 300 -21.05 20.69 18.14
N ASP A 301 -21.48 20.74 19.41
CA ASP A 301 -21.79 22.00 20.12
C ASP A 301 -20.59 22.61 20.87
N HIS A 302 -19.43 21.94 20.90
CA HIS A 302 -18.24 22.42 21.61
C HIS A 302 -17.05 22.44 20.65
N GLY A 303 -16.68 23.64 20.19
CA GLY A 303 -15.64 23.90 19.19
C GLY A 303 -14.22 23.54 19.63
N GLU A 304 -13.95 22.24 19.79
CA GLU A 304 -12.63 21.66 20.05
C GLU A 304 -12.19 20.72 18.91
N ALA A 305 -12.39 21.12 17.66
CA ALA A 305 -12.02 20.31 16.49
C ALA A 305 -10.51 20.38 16.13
N SER A 306 -9.71 21.22 16.80
CA SER A 306 -8.26 21.30 16.55
C SER A 306 -7.41 20.24 17.27
N PHE A 307 -7.95 19.57 18.30
CA PHE A 307 -7.22 18.54 19.08
C PHE A 307 -7.52 17.09 18.67
N ALA A 308 -8.45 16.85 17.75
CA ALA A 308 -8.89 15.50 17.38
C ALA A 308 -7.94 14.77 16.40
N GLN A 309 -7.00 15.47 15.76
CA GLN A 309 -6.06 14.85 14.82
C GLN A 309 -5.04 13.91 15.51
N SER A 310 -4.76 14.10 16.81
CA SER A 310 -3.74 13.33 17.53
C SER A 310 -4.29 12.14 18.35
N ARG A 311 -5.60 12.07 18.63
CA ARG A 311 -6.18 10.98 19.44
C ARG A 311 -6.72 9.80 18.64
N ILE A 312 -6.95 9.94 17.34
CA ILE A 312 -7.34 8.81 16.48
C ILE A 312 -6.20 7.77 16.33
N PHE A 313 -4.98 8.10 16.76
CA PHE A 313 -3.82 7.20 16.75
C PHE A 313 -3.52 6.49 18.08
N LEU A 314 -4.28 6.71 19.16
CA LEU A 314 -3.89 6.20 20.50
C LEU A 314 -4.90 5.37 21.29
N ASP A 315 -6.05 4.98 20.72
CA ASP A 315 -7.06 4.19 21.46
C ASP A 315 -7.22 2.74 20.98
N GLU A 316 -6.10 2.01 20.86
CA GLU A 316 -6.09 0.54 20.96
C GLU A 316 -5.75 0.05 22.39
N LYS A 317 -5.66 0.94 23.38
CA LYS A 317 -5.32 0.58 24.77
C LYS A 317 -6.46 0.77 25.77
N ILE A 318 -7.69 0.37 25.43
CA ILE A 318 -8.71 0.08 26.45
C ILE A 318 -9.46 -1.21 26.11
N ARG A 319 -8.78 -2.34 26.32
CA ARG A 319 -9.42 -3.57 26.78
C ARG A 319 -8.52 -4.24 27.80
N PHE A 320 -8.59 -3.80 29.05
CA PHE A 320 -8.44 -4.66 30.23
C PHE A 320 -8.67 -3.81 31.48
N GLN A 321 -9.83 -4.00 32.10
CA GLN A 321 -10.12 -3.94 33.55
C GLN A 321 -11.65 -3.95 33.66
N SER A 322 -12.31 -4.73 34.50
CA SER A 322 -11.88 -5.44 35.69
C SER A 322 -12.95 -6.48 36.02
N SER A 323 -12.56 -7.68 36.42
CA SER A 323 -13.38 -8.42 37.37
C SER A 323 -12.65 -8.38 38.70
N ASN A 324 -13.23 -7.62 39.63
CA ASN A 324 -12.82 -7.54 41.02
C ASN A 324 -12.79 -8.94 41.64
N LYS A 325 -11.65 -9.35 42.18
CA LYS A 325 -11.60 -9.96 43.51
C LYS A 325 -10.22 -9.78 44.14
N LYS A 326 -10.27 -9.13 45.31
CA LYS A 326 -9.25 -9.00 46.35
C LYS A 326 -8.31 -10.22 46.42
N THR A 327 -7.03 -10.00 46.72
CA THR A 327 -6.37 -10.40 48.00
C THR A 327 -4.88 -10.00 47.95
N THR A 328 -4.53 -9.07 48.83
CA THR A 328 -3.32 -8.95 49.67
C THR A 328 -1.90 -9.23 49.13
N ALA A 329 -1.01 -8.30 49.53
CA ALA A 329 0.44 -8.21 49.41
C ALA A 329 1.27 -9.49 49.70
N ILE A 330 2.51 -9.51 49.19
CA ILE A 330 3.77 -9.41 49.95
C ILE A 330 4.96 -9.39 48.98
N TYR A 331 5.95 -8.54 49.30
CA TYR A 331 7.29 -8.45 48.69
C TYR A 331 8.09 -9.76 48.79
N ASN A 332 8.86 -10.07 47.76
CA ASN A 332 10.32 -10.25 47.81
C ASN A 332 10.91 -10.22 46.42
#